data_AF-A0A3P6SNR0-F1
#
_entry.id   AF-A0A3P6SNR0-F1
#
_cell.length_a   1.000
_cell.length_b   1.000
_cell.length_c   1.000
_cell.angle_alpha   90.00
_cell.angle_beta   90.00
_cell.angle_gamma   90.00
#
_symmetry.space_group_name_H-M   'P 1'
#
loop_
_entity.id
_entity.type
_entity.pdbx_description
1 polymer ?
#
loop_
_entity_poly.entity_id
_entity_poly.type
_entity_poly.pdbx_seq_one_letter_code
_entity_poly.pdbx_strand_id
1 'polypeptide(L)'
;MIGTSIKAPFTLPKWTLITSETYNPEYAFISDLIRLRHYQPGSSKEAQNSFLLATKQQALGRFRVALKLLKHAAQLDPNNEVILTALGEALEKDADDGKEKSHSSRQNPISALSVKKSSDIKSSVYAENLVAAENLYARALIENPKYQKATKNQRRILPVVEQLDQQRLKNIDKKVARFYLVPESNPGLRLVKIEHYFQHIYHSNAIEGNTLSLAQTRAVLETRIAVGGKSLQEQNEVLGLDAAFRFLNTTLLKGSSAPIELGDLLELHRRILSFVDLTEAGRFRETQVFVADHTPPAAEIIPQLMEELMTWVNSEEAAELHPIEQAALAHWKLVYIHPFYDGNGRTARLLMNLILMRVGFPPAIIRKEDRHLYYETLKTANIGDVRPFIRFISEFSDCAERTLDDYLLAAYGSSAVEVLVQRPSEISLPTPTSLSPIPPAIQFTPPSNFLLAPEKPVWSDLPPPLPSKTFRETSFGKGADLPEIIYSN
;
A
#
# COMPACT_ATOMS: atom_id res chain seq x y z
N MET A 1 15.86 50.78 4.47
CA MET A 1 15.96 50.25 5.84
C MET A 1 14.97 49.10 5.97
N ILE A 2 15.39 47.98 6.59
CA ILE A 2 14.62 47.14 7.55
C ILE A 2 13.19 46.74 7.10
N GLY A 3 12.87 45.48 6.76
CA GLY A 3 12.87 44.28 7.64
C GLY A 3 11.49 44.17 8.34
N THR A 4 10.78 43.06 8.57
CA THR A 4 11.04 41.59 8.62
C THR A 4 9.65 40.89 8.82
N SER A 5 9.38 39.59 8.61
CA SER A 5 10.12 38.44 8.06
C SER A 5 9.28 37.12 8.03
N ILE A 6 9.02 36.52 6.84
CA ILE A 6 9.10 35.05 6.53
C ILE A 6 8.04 34.11 7.24
N LYS A 7 7.48 32.98 6.75
CA LYS A 7 7.77 31.92 5.73
C LYS A 7 6.40 31.37 5.21
N ALA A 8 6.00 31.47 3.94
CA ALA A 8 6.30 30.61 2.77
C ALA A 8 5.45 29.30 2.64
N PRO A 9 4.51 29.20 1.67
CA PRO A 9 3.80 27.97 1.30
C PRO A 9 4.50 27.19 0.16
N PHE A 10 4.03 25.95 -0.08
CA PHE A 10 4.45 25.04 -1.16
C PHE A 10 4.48 25.70 -2.55
N THR A 11 5.60 25.62 -3.26
CA THR A 11 5.67 25.66 -4.74
C THR A 11 6.92 24.93 -5.25
N LEU A 12 6.78 24.10 -6.28
CA LEU A 12 7.90 23.48 -7.01
C LEU A 12 8.45 24.46 -8.06
N PRO A 13 9.79 24.57 -8.23
CA PRO A 13 10.38 25.50 -9.19
C PRO A 13 10.30 25.00 -10.64
N LYS A 14 9.86 25.88 -11.55
CA LYS A 14 10.09 25.76 -13.00
C LYS A 14 11.59 25.84 -13.28
N TRP A 15 12.12 24.97 -14.15
CA TRP A 15 13.52 25.02 -14.59
C TRP A 15 13.66 25.38 -16.06
N THR A 16 14.50 26.38 -16.32
CA THR A 16 14.91 26.85 -17.64
C THR A 16 15.87 25.85 -18.31
N LEU A 17 15.81 25.76 -19.63
CA LEU A 17 16.72 24.95 -20.45
C LEU A 17 18.17 25.47 -20.36
N ILE A 18 19.12 24.56 -20.11
CA ILE A 18 20.53 24.73 -20.47
C ILE A 18 20.96 23.46 -21.20
N THR A 19 21.39 23.61 -22.45
CA THR A 19 21.96 22.56 -23.30
C THR A 19 23.48 22.56 -23.21
N SER A 20 24.11 21.39 -23.21
CA SER A 20 25.52 21.27 -23.63
C SER A 20 25.78 19.91 -24.30
N GLU A 21 26.71 19.93 -25.25
CA GLU A 21 26.91 18.89 -26.26
C GLU A 21 27.94 17.83 -25.85
N THR A 22 28.02 16.75 -26.65
CA THR A 22 29.11 15.74 -26.70
C THR A 22 29.45 15.00 -25.40
N TYR A 23 29.01 13.74 -25.31
CA TYR A 23 29.35 12.81 -24.22
C TYR A 23 30.01 11.54 -24.76
N ASN A 24 31.25 11.28 -24.35
CA ASN A 24 32.01 10.07 -24.70
C ASN A 24 31.93 9.05 -23.54
N PRO A 25 31.38 7.83 -23.76
CA PRO A 25 31.05 6.90 -22.67
C PRO A 25 32.25 6.34 -21.88
N GLU A 26 33.46 6.28 -22.44
CA GLU A 26 34.63 5.70 -21.75
C GLU A 26 35.12 6.56 -20.57
N TYR A 27 34.91 7.88 -20.61
CA TYR A 27 35.47 8.81 -19.61
C TYR A 27 34.62 8.95 -18.34
N ALA A 28 33.34 8.55 -18.37
CA ALA A 28 32.47 8.60 -17.19
C ALA A 28 32.93 7.62 -16.08
N PHE A 29 33.36 6.43 -16.49
CA PHE A 29 33.83 5.35 -15.63
C PHE A 29 34.95 5.76 -14.66
N ILE A 30 35.91 6.54 -15.16
CA ILE A 30 37.05 7.02 -14.36
C ILE A 30 36.58 8.11 -13.38
N SER A 31 35.62 8.95 -13.76
CA SER A 31 35.10 10.02 -12.90
C SER A 31 34.31 9.49 -11.68
N ASP A 32 33.50 8.44 -11.85
CA ASP A 32 32.72 7.83 -10.76
C ASP A 32 33.66 7.14 -9.74
N LEU A 33 34.71 6.45 -10.22
CA LEU A 33 35.77 5.87 -9.38
C LEU A 33 36.58 6.92 -8.61
N ILE A 34 36.82 8.10 -9.19
CA ILE A 34 37.49 9.21 -8.50
C ILE A 34 36.58 9.83 -7.43
N ARG A 35 35.27 9.96 -7.67
CA ARG A 35 34.32 10.46 -6.66
C ARG A 35 34.23 9.54 -5.45
N LEU A 36 34.18 8.22 -5.65
CA LEU A 36 34.20 7.25 -4.56
C LEU A 36 35.51 7.25 -3.76
N ARG A 37 36.65 7.61 -4.35
CA ARG A 37 37.91 7.83 -3.61
C ARG A 37 37.90 9.07 -2.70
N HIS A 38 37.00 10.02 -2.92
CA HIS A 38 36.97 11.31 -2.23
C HIS A 38 35.72 11.50 -1.34
N TYR A 39 34.97 10.43 -1.04
CA TYR A 39 33.78 10.47 -0.20
C TYR A 39 33.94 9.66 1.11
N GLN A 40 34.03 10.37 2.24
CA GLN A 40 33.82 9.94 3.64
C GLN A 40 33.57 11.22 4.47
N PRO A 41 32.72 11.24 5.53
CA PRO A 41 32.52 10.14 6.48
C PRO A 41 31.06 9.65 6.63
N GLY A 42 30.86 8.34 6.57
CA GLY A 42 29.59 7.68 6.91
C GLY A 42 29.35 6.38 6.12
N SER A 43 29.90 6.32 4.91
CA SER A 43 29.85 5.14 4.02
C SER A 43 30.72 4.01 4.58
N SER A 44 30.16 2.81 4.76
CA SER A 44 30.98 1.66 5.17
C SER A 44 32.05 1.36 4.12
N LYS A 45 33.32 1.19 4.54
CA LYS A 45 34.40 0.72 3.65
C LYS A 45 34.05 -0.58 2.92
N GLU A 46 33.19 -1.40 3.53
CA GLU A 46 32.63 -2.62 2.97
C GLU A 46 31.72 -2.35 1.77
N ALA A 47 30.89 -1.31 1.81
CA ALA A 47 30.03 -0.90 0.69
C ALA A 47 30.87 -0.49 -0.53
N GLN A 48 31.90 0.33 -0.29
CA GLN A 48 32.84 0.77 -1.33
C GLN A 48 33.60 -0.41 -1.95
N ASN A 49 34.06 -1.36 -1.12
CA ASN A 49 34.71 -2.59 -1.59
C ASN A 49 33.75 -3.47 -2.41
N SER A 50 32.51 -3.65 -1.94
CA SER A 50 31.49 -4.43 -2.64
C SER A 50 31.14 -3.82 -4.00
N PHE A 51 30.98 -2.48 -4.07
CA PHE A 51 30.79 -1.76 -5.32
C PHE A 51 31.96 -1.95 -6.29
N LEU A 52 33.21 -1.76 -5.82
CA LEU A 52 34.40 -1.93 -6.66
C LEU A 52 34.53 -3.37 -7.20
N LEU A 53 34.22 -4.37 -6.37
CA LEU A 53 34.15 -5.77 -6.80
C LEU A 53 33.04 -5.98 -7.83
N ALA A 54 31.87 -5.37 -7.65
CA ALA A 54 30.77 -5.45 -8.60
C ALA A 54 31.16 -4.88 -9.97
N THR A 55 31.75 -3.68 -10.01
CA THR A 55 32.28 -3.04 -11.22
C THR A 55 33.28 -3.96 -11.93
N LYS A 56 34.18 -4.60 -11.17
CA LYS A 56 35.15 -5.58 -11.73
C LYS A 56 34.45 -6.82 -12.30
N GLN A 57 33.43 -7.37 -11.63
CA GLN A 57 32.66 -8.50 -12.20
C GLN A 57 31.86 -8.08 -13.44
N GLN A 58 31.36 -6.85 -13.50
CA GLN A 58 30.61 -6.32 -14.64
C GLN A 58 31.51 -6.16 -15.87
N ALA A 59 32.74 -5.66 -15.69
CA ALA A 59 33.76 -5.61 -16.74
C ALA A 59 34.20 -7.01 -17.24
N LEU A 60 34.06 -8.04 -16.40
CA LEU A 60 34.29 -9.45 -16.75
C LEU A 60 33.04 -10.15 -17.35
N GLY A 61 31.97 -9.40 -17.67
CA GLY A 61 30.72 -9.95 -18.22
C GLY A 61 29.89 -10.78 -17.24
N ARG A 62 30.20 -10.76 -15.94
CA ARG A 62 29.55 -11.58 -14.90
C ARG A 62 28.38 -10.83 -14.24
N PHE A 63 27.41 -10.41 -15.06
CA PHE A 63 26.33 -9.49 -14.67
C PHE A 63 25.54 -9.93 -13.43
N ARG A 64 25.16 -11.21 -13.31
CA ARG A 64 24.45 -11.73 -12.12
C ARG A 64 25.25 -11.62 -10.82
N VAL A 65 26.58 -11.70 -10.88
CA VAL A 65 27.44 -11.56 -9.70
C VAL A 65 27.60 -10.07 -9.36
N ALA A 66 27.78 -9.22 -10.37
CA ALA A 66 27.78 -7.77 -10.20
C ALA A 66 26.47 -7.26 -9.58
N LEU A 67 25.32 -7.74 -10.04
CA LEU A 67 24.00 -7.37 -9.50
C LEU A 67 23.86 -7.74 -8.02
N LYS A 68 24.32 -8.93 -7.60
CA LYS A 68 24.31 -9.34 -6.18
C LYS A 68 25.20 -8.44 -5.32
N LEU A 69 26.40 -8.10 -5.81
CA LEU A 69 27.34 -7.22 -5.11
C LEU A 69 26.83 -5.77 -5.02
N LEU A 70 26.17 -5.26 -6.06
CA LEU A 70 25.51 -3.95 -6.05
C LEU A 70 24.33 -3.92 -5.07
N LYS A 71 23.50 -4.97 -5.02
CA LYS A 71 22.42 -5.09 -4.01
C LYS A 71 22.98 -5.06 -2.59
N HIS A 72 24.08 -5.78 -2.33
CA HIS A 72 24.74 -5.76 -1.03
C HIS A 72 25.38 -4.40 -0.71
N ALA A 73 26.01 -3.73 -1.69
CA ALA A 73 26.55 -2.39 -1.51
C ALA A 73 25.44 -1.37 -1.17
N ALA A 74 24.28 -1.46 -1.83
CA ALA A 74 23.12 -0.61 -1.56
C ALA A 74 22.41 -0.92 -0.22
N GLN A 75 22.60 -2.11 0.37
CA GLN A 75 22.16 -2.41 1.73
C GLN A 75 23.07 -1.78 2.78
N LEU A 76 24.37 -1.71 2.51
CA LEU A 76 25.38 -1.15 3.41
C LEU A 76 25.47 0.39 3.34
N ASP A 77 25.12 0.98 2.21
CA ASP A 77 25.16 2.43 1.96
C ASP A 77 23.95 2.87 1.10
N PRO A 78 22.74 2.91 1.70
CA PRO A 78 21.46 3.03 0.98
C PRO A 78 21.16 4.41 0.38
N ASN A 79 21.95 5.42 0.71
CA ASN A 79 21.78 6.81 0.28
C ASN A 79 22.85 7.24 -0.74
N ASN A 80 23.76 6.34 -1.14
CA ASN A 80 24.85 6.64 -2.05
C ASN A 80 24.38 6.70 -3.51
N GLU A 81 24.42 7.90 -4.12
CA GLU A 81 23.84 8.14 -5.44
C GLU A 81 24.54 7.33 -6.56
N VAL A 82 25.83 7.04 -6.38
CA VAL A 82 26.64 6.27 -7.34
C VAL A 82 26.29 4.79 -7.28
N ILE A 83 26.15 4.22 -6.07
CA ILE A 83 25.76 2.82 -5.87
C ILE A 83 24.33 2.59 -6.36
N LEU A 84 23.38 3.46 -5.99
CA LEU A 84 21.98 3.40 -6.42
C LEU A 84 21.87 3.46 -7.95
N THR A 85 22.57 4.40 -8.60
CA THR A 85 22.54 4.53 -10.06
C THR A 85 23.15 3.33 -10.77
N ALA A 86 24.29 2.79 -10.29
CA ALA A 86 24.89 1.60 -10.87
C ALA A 86 24.02 0.34 -10.69
N LEU A 87 23.29 0.23 -9.58
CA LEU A 87 22.31 -0.83 -9.35
C LEU A 87 21.13 -0.72 -10.32
N GLY A 88 20.62 0.49 -10.58
CA GLY A 88 19.62 0.75 -11.63
C GLY A 88 20.10 0.29 -13.01
N GLU A 89 21.32 0.70 -13.41
CA GLU A 89 21.92 0.30 -14.69
C GLU A 89 22.13 -1.22 -14.82
N ALA A 90 22.35 -1.92 -13.70
CA ALA A 90 22.47 -3.37 -13.68
C ALA A 90 21.12 -4.08 -13.80
N LEU A 91 20.04 -3.53 -13.21
CA LEU A 91 18.68 -4.05 -13.35
C LEU A 91 18.15 -3.88 -14.78
N GLU A 92 18.39 -2.72 -15.41
CA GLU A 92 18.02 -2.51 -16.82
C GLU A 92 18.73 -3.51 -17.74
N LYS A 93 20.02 -3.78 -17.51
CA LYS A 93 20.77 -4.77 -18.31
C LYS A 93 20.31 -6.21 -18.09
N ASP A 94 19.97 -6.59 -16.84
CA ASP A 94 19.40 -7.92 -16.55
C ASP A 94 18.02 -8.10 -17.23
N ALA A 95 17.27 -7.01 -17.42
CA ALA A 95 16.04 -7.00 -18.19
C ALA A 95 16.28 -7.20 -19.71
N ASP A 96 17.25 -6.49 -20.32
CA ASP A 96 17.54 -6.64 -21.75
C ASP A 96 18.26 -7.96 -22.11
N ASP A 97 19.06 -8.55 -21.22
CA ASP A 97 19.67 -9.90 -21.40
C ASP A 97 18.59 -11.01 -21.55
N GLY A 98 17.36 -10.72 -21.11
CA GLY A 98 16.16 -11.53 -21.32
C GLY A 98 15.57 -11.45 -22.74
N LYS A 99 15.79 -10.34 -23.47
CA LYS A 99 15.34 -10.16 -24.86
C LYS A 99 16.21 -10.90 -25.87
N GLU A 100 17.53 -10.75 -25.81
CA GLU A 100 18.42 -11.26 -26.88
C GLU A 100 18.32 -12.78 -27.08
N LYS A 101 18.15 -13.55 -25.99
CA LYS A 101 17.96 -15.01 -26.02
C LYS A 101 16.62 -15.47 -26.65
N SER A 102 15.76 -14.55 -27.09
CA SER A 102 14.53 -14.87 -27.83
C SER A 102 14.71 -14.90 -29.36
N HIS A 103 15.80 -14.33 -29.89
CA HIS A 103 15.99 -14.11 -31.33
C HIS A 103 17.05 -15.03 -31.98
N SER A 104 17.62 -16.00 -31.23
CA SER A 104 18.67 -16.91 -31.71
C SER A 104 18.28 -18.40 -31.71
N SER A 105 17.12 -18.74 -32.29
CA SER A 105 16.82 -20.13 -32.67
C SER A 105 16.27 -20.23 -34.10
N ARG A 106 17.14 -20.62 -35.04
CA ARG A 106 16.72 -21.03 -36.38
C ARG A 106 16.04 -22.41 -36.31
N GLN A 107 14.76 -22.42 -36.69
CA GLN A 107 13.99 -23.53 -37.28
C GLN A 107 14.12 -24.96 -36.69
N ASN A 108 12.98 -25.48 -36.24
CA ASN A 108 12.36 -26.67 -36.83
C ASN A 108 10.84 -26.63 -36.62
N PRO A 109 10.01 -26.95 -37.62
CA PRO A 109 8.56 -27.08 -37.42
C PRO A 109 8.21 -28.42 -36.76
N ILE A 110 6.97 -28.55 -36.27
CA ILE A 110 6.39 -29.72 -35.56
C ILE A 110 6.70 -29.78 -34.05
N SER A 111 5.96 -28.98 -33.26
CA SER A 111 5.56 -29.28 -31.86
C SER A 111 4.68 -28.15 -31.28
N ALA A 112 3.64 -27.76 -32.02
CA ALA A 112 2.79 -26.60 -31.69
C ALA A 112 1.73 -26.91 -30.61
N LEU A 113 2.14 -27.37 -29.43
CA LEU A 113 1.28 -27.58 -28.24
C LEU A 113 2.13 -27.76 -26.97
N SER A 114 2.74 -26.67 -26.46
CA SER A 114 3.13 -26.43 -25.03
C SER A 114 4.21 -25.34 -24.87
N VAL A 115 4.02 -24.14 -25.48
CA VAL A 115 4.88 -22.98 -25.20
C VAL A 115 4.06 -21.68 -25.21
N LYS A 116 3.44 -21.34 -24.06
CA LYS A 116 2.89 -19.99 -23.80
C LYS A 116 3.31 -19.38 -22.45
N LYS A 117 3.70 -20.17 -21.43
CA LYS A 117 4.12 -19.62 -20.12
C LYS A 117 5.48 -18.87 -20.11
N SER A 118 6.34 -19.04 -21.12
CA SER A 118 7.73 -18.51 -21.10
C SER A 118 7.88 -17.07 -21.59
N SER A 119 6.99 -16.59 -22.47
CA SER A 119 7.01 -15.21 -22.98
C SER A 119 6.54 -14.21 -21.93
N ASP A 120 5.42 -14.53 -21.29
CA ASP A 120 4.65 -13.57 -20.50
C ASP A 120 5.36 -13.28 -19.17
N ILE A 121 5.94 -14.32 -18.55
CA ILE A 121 6.80 -14.19 -17.36
C ILE A 121 8.03 -13.31 -17.64
N LYS A 122 8.66 -13.41 -18.82
CA LYS A 122 9.80 -12.58 -19.19
C LYS A 122 9.41 -11.11 -19.40
N SER A 123 8.20 -10.86 -19.91
CA SER A 123 7.66 -9.50 -20.02
C SER A 123 7.35 -8.88 -18.65
N SER A 124 6.89 -9.67 -17.67
CA SER A 124 6.66 -9.23 -16.29
C SER A 124 7.97 -8.80 -15.61
N VAL A 125 8.96 -9.70 -15.58
CA VAL A 125 10.27 -9.44 -14.94
C VAL A 125 10.99 -8.24 -15.59
N TYR A 126 10.81 -8.03 -16.91
CA TYR A 126 11.32 -6.84 -17.60
C TYR A 126 10.70 -5.54 -17.03
N ALA A 127 9.37 -5.49 -16.89
CA ALA A 127 8.67 -4.34 -16.34
C ALA A 127 9.03 -4.09 -14.87
N GLU A 128 9.09 -5.14 -14.05
CA GLU A 128 9.49 -5.07 -12.64
C GLU A 128 10.91 -4.51 -12.46
N ASN A 129 11.89 -5.01 -13.23
CA ASN A 129 13.26 -4.52 -13.20
C ASN A 129 13.37 -3.04 -13.64
N LEU A 130 12.55 -2.61 -14.62
CA LEU A 130 12.55 -1.22 -15.09
C LEU A 130 11.96 -0.26 -14.06
N VAL A 131 10.85 -0.63 -13.41
CA VAL A 131 10.26 0.11 -12.29
C VAL A 131 11.23 0.19 -11.11
N ALA A 132 11.90 -0.91 -10.78
CA ALA A 132 12.92 -0.94 -9.73
C ALA A 132 14.13 -0.05 -10.06
N ALA A 133 14.59 -0.01 -11.31
CA ALA A 133 15.65 0.89 -11.76
C ALA A 133 15.23 2.38 -11.64
N GLU A 134 13.99 2.71 -12.00
CA GLU A 134 13.47 4.07 -11.90
C GLU A 134 13.38 4.56 -10.44
N ASN A 135 12.90 3.72 -9.52
CA ASN A 135 12.90 4.02 -8.09
C ASN A 135 14.32 4.30 -7.54
N LEU A 136 15.33 3.59 -8.04
CA LEU A 136 16.73 3.81 -7.63
C LEU A 136 17.28 5.13 -8.19
N TYR A 137 16.93 5.52 -9.42
CA TYR A 137 17.32 6.82 -9.96
C TYR A 137 16.59 7.97 -9.25
N ALA A 138 15.31 7.81 -8.91
CA ALA A 138 14.57 8.77 -8.11
C ALA A 138 15.22 8.98 -6.74
N ARG A 139 15.55 7.90 -6.02
CA ARG A 139 16.30 7.96 -4.76
C ARG A 139 17.66 8.64 -4.90
N ALA A 140 18.43 8.30 -5.94
CA ALA A 140 19.73 8.94 -6.20
C ALA A 140 19.62 10.46 -6.44
N LEU A 141 18.49 10.92 -7.01
CA LEU A 141 18.22 12.33 -7.27
C LEU A 141 17.60 13.07 -6.08
N ILE A 142 16.97 12.36 -5.13
CA ILE A 142 16.57 12.93 -3.83
C ILE A 142 17.83 13.28 -3.02
N GLU A 143 18.80 12.36 -2.96
CA GLU A 143 20.07 12.55 -2.24
C GLU A 143 20.99 13.56 -2.96
N ASN A 144 21.11 13.48 -4.30
CA ASN A 144 21.90 14.39 -5.10
C ASN A 144 21.15 14.88 -6.36
N PRO A 145 20.35 15.97 -6.26
CA PRO A 145 19.58 16.51 -7.38
C PRO A 145 20.40 16.94 -8.62
N LYS A 146 21.72 17.06 -8.48
CA LYS A 146 22.64 17.46 -9.57
C LYS A 146 23.37 16.26 -10.19
N TYR A 147 23.07 15.02 -9.79
CA TYR A 147 23.75 13.84 -10.32
C TYR A 147 23.30 13.48 -11.75
N GLN A 148 23.97 14.10 -12.72
CA GLN A 148 23.68 14.04 -14.16
C GLN A 148 23.40 12.63 -14.72
N LYS A 149 24.08 11.60 -14.19
CA LYS A 149 23.97 10.22 -14.66
C LYS A 149 22.59 9.64 -14.31
N ALA A 150 22.14 9.78 -13.06
CA ALA A 150 20.77 9.43 -12.66
C ALA A 150 19.74 10.27 -13.44
N THR A 151 19.95 11.58 -13.59
CA THR A 151 19.04 12.45 -14.37
C THR A 151 18.87 11.96 -15.81
N LYS A 152 19.95 11.56 -16.48
CA LYS A 152 19.93 11.06 -17.86
C LYS A 152 19.21 9.72 -17.96
N ASN A 153 19.45 8.80 -17.03
CA ASN A 153 18.83 7.48 -17.04
C ASN A 153 17.32 7.58 -16.69
N GLN A 154 16.95 8.34 -15.66
CA GLN A 154 15.55 8.57 -15.29
C GLN A 154 14.77 9.20 -16.46
N ARG A 155 15.28 10.27 -17.09
CA ARG A 155 14.62 10.91 -18.26
C ARG A 155 14.35 9.96 -19.42
N ARG A 156 15.14 8.89 -19.57
CA ARG A 156 14.96 7.87 -20.61
C ARG A 156 13.85 6.87 -20.26
N ILE A 157 13.76 6.45 -19.00
CA ILE A 157 12.86 5.35 -18.59
C ILE A 157 11.54 5.80 -17.97
N LEU A 158 11.48 7.01 -17.40
CA LEU A 158 10.29 7.54 -16.73
C LEU A 158 9.02 7.48 -17.62
N PRO A 159 9.03 7.89 -18.91
CA PRO A 159 7.83 7.78 -19.75
C PRO A 159 7.37 6.33 -19.99
N VAL A 160 8.30 5.37 -19.97
CA VAL A 160 7.98 3.93 -20.11
C VAL A 160 7.38 3.40 -18.82
N VAL A 161 7.92 3.81 -17.67
CA VAL A 161 7.41 3.46 -16.34
C VAL A 161 6.01 4.05 -16.09
N GLU A 162 5.78 5.29 -16.48
CA GLU A 162 4.44 5.92 -16.46
C GLU A 162 3.43 5.15 -17.33
N GLN A 163 3.83 4.71 -18.52
CA GLN A 163 2.97 3.87 -19.38
C GLN A 163 2.67 2.50 -18.76
N LEU A 164 3.65 1.87 -18.10
CA LEU A 164 3.45 0.63 -17.35
C LEU A 164 2.44 0.85 -16.22
N ASP A 165 2.66 1.85 -15.36
CA ASP A 165 1.77 2.16 -14.24
C ASP A 165 0.34 2.47 -14.70
N GLN A 166 0.14 3.25 -15.77
CA GLN A 166 -1.18 3.46 -16.38
C GLN A 166 -1.80 2.18 -16.94
N GLN A 167 -1.02 1.29 -17.55
CA GLN A 167 -1.52 0.01 -18.07
C GLN A 167 -1.97 -0.91 -16.93
N ARG A 168 -1.30 -0.85 -15.78
CA ARG A 168 -1.63 -1.63 -14.57
C ARG A 168 -2.94 -1.16 -13.95
N LEU A 169 -3.11 0.15 -13.74
CA LEU A 169 -4.38 0.72 -13.26
C LEU A 169 -5.56 0.32 -14.18
N LYS A 170 -5.40 0.46 -15.51
CA LYS A 170 -6.38 0.02 -16.52
C LYS A 170 -6.68 -1.49 -16.51
N ASN A 171 -5.80 -2.33 -15.95
CA ASN A 171 -6.08 -3.76 -15.77
C ASN A 171 -6.88 -4.02 -14.50
N ILE A 172 -6.63 -3.26 -13.43
CA ILE A 172 -7.43 -3.30 -12.20
C ILE A 172 -8.86 -2.81 -12.50
N ASP A 173 -9.05 -1.74 -13.27
CA ASP A 173 -10.38 -1.28 -13.72
C ASP A 173 -11.19 -2.39 -14.40
N LYS A 174 -10.56 -3.19 -15.25
CA LYS A 174 -11.19 -4.34 -15.91
C LYS A 174 -11.57 -5.43 -14.91
N LYS A 175 -10.79 -5.62 -13.82
CA LYS A 175 -11.12 -6.55 -12.73
C LYS A 175 -12.30 -6.03 -11.89
N VAL A 176 -12.35 -4.74 -11.58
CA VAL A 176 -13.50 -4.08 -10.92
C VAL A 176 -14.77 -4.22 -11.78
N ALA A 177 -14.68 -3.94 -13.08
CA ALA A 177 -15.81 -4.12 -13.99
C ALA A 177 -16.31 -5.58 -14.01
N ARG A 178 -15.40 -6.57 -14.02
CA ARG A 178 -15.74 -8.01 -13.93
C ARG A 178 -16.33 -8.41 -12.59
N PHE A 179 -15.90 -7.79 -11.50
CA PHE A 179 -16.43 -8.01 -10.15
C PHE A 179 -17.91 -7.64 -10.09
N TYR A 180 -18.30 -6.51 -10.69
CA TYR A 180 -19.70 -6.09 -10.80
C TYR A 180 -20.58 -6.92 -11.75
N LEU A 181 -19.99 -7.78 -12.60
CA LEU A 181 -20.76 -8.76 -13.38
C LEU A 181 -21.19 -9.98 -12.54
N VAL A 182 -20.62 -10.16 -11.34
CA VAL A 182 -21.01 -11.26 -10.45
C VAL A 182 -22.33 -10.90 -9.75
N PRO A 183 -23.38 -11.73 -9.84
CA PRO A 183 -24.63 -11.48 -9.12
C PRO A 183 -24.43 -11.48 -7.60
N GLU A 184 -25.02 -10.52 -6.89
CA GLU A 184 -24.98 -10.45 -5.41
C GLU A 184 -25.60 -11.67 -4.71
N SER A 185 -26.42 -12.45 -5.41
CA SER A 185 -26.94 -13.74 -4.93
C SER A 185 -25.92 -14.89 -5.00
N ASN A 186 -24.75 -14.70 -5.60
CA ASN A 186 -23.71 -15.72 -5.70
C ASN A 186 -23.21 -16.12 -4.29
N PRO A 187 -23.29 -17.41 -3.91
CA PRO A 187 -22.93 -17.85 -2.57
C PRO A 187 -21.42 -17.71 -2.29
N GLY A 188 -20.56 -17.89 -3.30
CA GLY A 188 -19.12 -17.68 -3.18
C GLY A 188 -18.77 -16.21 -2.89
N LEU A 189 -19.38 -15.28 -3.62
CA LEU A 189 -19.22 -13.84 -3.39
C LEU A 189 -19.63 -13.46 -1.96
N ARG A 190 -20.80 -13.93 -1.49
CA ARG A 190 -21.29 -13.64 -0.13
C ARG A 190 -20.37 -14.20 0.96
N LEU A 191 -19.85 -15.41 0.79
CA LEU A 191 -18.90 -16.01 1.72
C LEU A 191 -17.58 -15.24 1.77
N VAL A 192 -17.01 -14.87 0.61
CA VAL A 192 -15.76 -14.09 0.57
C VAL A 192 -15.93 -12.70 1.17
N LYS A 193 -17.07 -12.02 0.99
CA LYS A 193 -17.34 -10.73 1.66
C LYS A 193 -17.26 -10.85 3.20
N ILE A 194 -17.81 -11.93 3.77
CA ILE A 194 -17.76 -12.21 5.22
C ILE A 194 -16.33 -12.57 5.66
N GLU A 195 -15.62 -13.42 4.91
CA GLU A 195 -14.24 -13.79 5.20
C GLU A 195 -13.30 -12.58 5.16
N HIS A 196 -13.42 -11.73 4.14
CA HIS A 196 -12.63 -10.50 3.97
C HIS A 196 -12.93 -9.47 5.05
N TYR A 197 -14.17 -9.42 5.58
CA TYR A 197 -14.50 -8.59 6.74
C TYR A 197 -13.65 -8.96 7.97
N PHE A 198 -13.55 -10.25 8.28
CA PHE A 198 -12.71 -10.73 9.38
C PHE A 198 -11.20 -10.56 9.09
N GLN A 199 -10.76 -10.84 7.87
CA GLN A 199 -9.36 -10.66 7.45
C GLN A 199 -8.91 -9.19 7.52
N HIS A 200 -9.78 -8.23 7.15
CA HIS A 200 -9.46 -6.81 7.24
C HIS A 200 -9.19 -6.39 8.69
N ILE A 201 -10.07 -6.77 9.63
CA ILE A 201 -9.88 -6.47 11.07
C ILE A 201 -8.61 -7.15 11.60
N TYR A 202 -8.42 -8.43 11.25
CA TYR A 202 -7.24 -9.21 11.63
C TYR A 202 -5.93 -8.56 11.17
N HIS A 203 -5.77 -8.35 9.86
CA HIS A 203 -4.51 -7.84 9.30
C HIS A 203 -4.24 -6.39 9.72
N SER A 204 -5.26 -5.53 9.74
CA SER A 204 -5.09 -4.14 10.14
C SER A 204 -4.63 -3.98 11.60
N ASN A 205 -5.10 -4.82 12.53
CA ASN A 205 -4.59 -4.81 13.90
C ASN A 205 -3.23 -5.53 14.02
N ALA A 206 -2.99 -6.61 13.28
CA ALA A 206 -1.72 -7.33 13.30
C ALA A 206 -0.54 -6.51 12.74
N ILE A 207 -0.78 -5.56 11.82
CA ILE A 207 0.22 -4.58 11.36
C ILE A 207 0.69 -3.67 12.50
N GLU A 208 -0.19 -3.29 13.42
CA GLU A 208 0.17 -2.47 14.59
C GLU A 208 0.79 -3.29 15.74
N GLY A 209 0.81 -4.63 15.63
CA GLY A 209 1.47 -5.53 16.58
C GLY A 209 0.55 -6.47 17.37
N ASN A 210 -0.76 -6.43 17.14
CA ASN A 210 -1.73 -7.30 17.81
C ASN A 210 -1.44 -8.78 17.52
N THR A 211 -1.41 -9.62 18.56
CA THR A 211 -0.95 -11.02 18.48
C THR A 211 -2.07 -12.06 18.43
N LEU A 212 -3.34 -11.63 18.37
CA LEU A 212 -4.47 -12.54 18.13
C LEU A 212 -4.30 -13.24 16.76
N SER A 213 -4.75 -14.48 16.64
CA SER A 213 -4.87 -15.17 15.35
C SER A 213 -6.21 -14.87 14.67
N LEU A 214 -6.33 -15.06 13.35
CA LEU A 214 -7.57 -14.83 12.61
C LEU A 214 -8.77 -15.58 13.21
N ALA A 215 -8.56 -16.81 13.70
CA ALA A 215 -9.58 -17.61 14.37
C ALA A 215 -9.99 -17.01 15.74
N GLN A 216 -9.04 -16.45 16.50
CA GLN A 216 -9.34 -15.75 17.75
C GLN A 216 -10.05 -14.41 17.49
N THR A 217 -9.60 -13.63 16.50
CA THR A 217 -10.28 -12.41 16.03
C THR A 217 -11.72 -12.71 15.64
N ARG A 218 -11.97 -13.77 14.85
CA ARG A 218 -13.33 -14.22 14.51
C ARG A 218 -14.15 -14.59 15.75
N ALA A 219 -13.60 -15.40 16.66
CA ALA A 219 -14.30 -15.82 17.86
C ALA A 219 -14.73 -14.63 18.74
N VAL A 220 -13.86 -13.62 18.92
CA VAL A 220 -14.18 -12.36 19.64
C VAL A 220 -15.31 -11.59 18.96
N LEU A 221 -15.35 -11.56 17.63
CA LEU A 221 -16.34 -10.80 16.86
C LEU A 221 -17.70 -11.50 16.77
N GLU A 222 -17.71 -12.81 16.60
CA GLU A 222 -18.92 -13.62 16.51
C GLU A 222 -19.56 -13.87 17.87
N THR A 223 -18.79 -14.34 18.86
CA THR A 223 -19.34 -14.76 20.16
C THR A 223 -19.38 -13.65 21.21
N ARG A 224 -18.57 -12.59 21.04
CA ARG A 224 -18.27 -11.57 22.07
C ARG A 224 -17.69 -12.14 23.38
N ILE A 225 -17.19 -13.38 23.37
CA ILE A 225 -16.53 -14.02 24.52
C ILE A 225 -15.03 -13.70 24.47
N ALA A 226 -14.44 -13.40 25.62
CA ALA A 226 -13.02 -13.12 25.75
C ALA A 226 -12.17 -14.39 25.53
N VAL A 227 -11.05 -14.23 24.84
CA VAL A 227 -10.05 -15.28 24.59
C VAL A 227 -9.07 -15.33 25.77
N GLY A 228 -9.05 -16.46 26.47
CA GLY A 228 -8.12 -16.69 27.57
C GLY A 228 -6.65 -16.68 27.13
N GLY A 229 -5.77 -16.15 27.97
CA GLY A 229 -4.32 -16.08 27.71
C GLY A 229 -3.89 -15.01 26.69
N LYS A 230 -4.77 -14.04 26.39
CA LYS A 230 -4.50 -12.89 25.51
C LYS A 230 -4.84 -11.58 26.20
N SER A 231 -4.24 -10.46 25.77
CA SER A 231 -4.50 -9.17 26.39
C SER A 231 -5.96 -8.74 26.18
N LEU A 232 -6.55 -8.07 27.17
CA LEU A 232 -7.84 -7.41 26.99
C LEU A 232 -7.74 -6.23 26.01
N GLN A 233 -6.60 -5.53 25.99
CA GLN A 233 -6.35 -4.44 25.04
C GLN A 233 -6.39 -4.94 23.59
N GLU A 234 -5.70 -6.04 23.27
CA GLU A 234 -5.71 -6.64 21.93
C GLU A 234 -7.13 -7.03 21.46
N GLN A 235 -7.99 -7.47 22.40
CA GLN A 235 -9.37 -7.83 22.11
C GLN A 235 -10.24 -6.58 21.93
N ASN A 236 -10.00 -5.55 22.73
CA ASN A 236 -10.67 -4.26 22.64
C ASN A 236 -10.32 -3.52 21.32
N GLU A 237 -9.09 -3.64 20.82
CA GLU A 237 -8.70 -3.15 19.49
C GLU A 237 -9.48 -3.84 18.36
N VAL A 238 -9.75 -5.14 18.50
CA VAL A 238 -10.59 -5.90 17.54
C VAL A 238 -12.03 -5.41 17.58
N LEU A 239 -12.59 -5.16 18.76
CA LEU A 239 -13.93 -4.60 18.94
C LEU A 239 -14.06 -3.15 18.44
N GLY A 240 -13.01 -2.32 18.64
CA GLY A 240 -12.99 -0.94 18.18
C GLY A 240 -12.92 -0.83 16.66
N LEU A 241 -12.09 -1.65 16.02
CA LEU A 241 -11.99 -1.68 14.57
C LEU A 241 -13.26 -2.28 13.91
N ASP A 242 -13.91 -3.28 14.54
CA ASP A 242 -15.25 -3.77 14.18
C ASP A 242 -16.31 -2.66 14.21
N ALA A 243 -16.36 -1.89 15.30
CA ALA A 243 -17.28 -0.76 15.43
C ALA A 243 -17.02 0.33 14.38
N ALA A 244 -15.75 0.67 14.13
CA ALA A 244 -15.35 1.67 13.13
C ALA A 244 -15.71 1.22 11.71
N PHE A 245 -15.41 -0.03 11.36
CA PHE A 245 -15.68 -0.55 10.02
C PHE A 245 -17.19 -0.77 9.77
N ARG A 246 -17.98 -1.08 10.80
CA ARG A 246 -19.45 -1.03 10.71
C ARG A 246 -19.96 0.37 10.41
N PHE A 247 -19.50 1.39 11.13
CA PHE A 247 -19.90 2.79 10.91
C PHE A 247 -19.57 3.27 9.49
N LEU A 248 -18.38 2.92 8.97
CA LEU A 248 -18.02 3.13 7.58
C LEU A 248 -19.08 2.55 6.65
N ASN A 249 -19.37 1.24 6.77
CA ASN A 249 -20.34 0.55 5.92
C ASN A 249 -21.78 1.09 6.06
N THR A 250 -22.26 1.34 7.28
CA THR A 250 -23.68 1.68 7.52
C THR A 250 -24.02 3.13 7.28
N THR A 251 -23.05 4.04 7.44
CA THR A 251 -23.27 5.50 7.44
C THR A 251 -22.51 6.15 6.30
N LEU A 252 -21.19 6.02 6.27
CA LEU A 252 -20.33 6.79 5.36
C LEU A 252 -20.40 6.36 3.89
N LEU A 253 -20.80 5.10 3.62
CA LEU A 253 -21.10 4.63 2.26
C LEU A 253 -22.50 5.00 1.78
N LYS A 254 -23.51 5.04 2.66
CA LYS A 254 -24.89 5.33 2.24
C LYS A 254 -25.08 6.77 1.78
N GLY A 255 -24.29 7.69 2.33
CA GLY A 255 -24.18 9.08 1.85
C GLY A 255 -23.11 9.25 0.77
N SER A 256 -23.04 8.38 -0.25
CA SER A 256 -21.91 8.35 -1.20
C SER A 256 -21.67 9.66 -1.96
N SER A 257 -22.68 10.53 -2.06
CA SER A 257 -22.63 11.85 -2.70
C SER A 257 -22.25 13.01 -1.77
N ALA A 258 -22.19 12.79 -0.45
CA ALA A 258 -21.76 13.82 0.50
C ALA A 258 -20.22 13.89 0.56
N PRO A 259 -19.62 15.06 0.84
CA PRO A 259 -18.17 15.15 1.09
C PRO A 259 -17.75 14.24 2.26
N ILE A 260 -16.46 13.89 2.34
CA ILE A 260 -15.87 13.28 3.54
C ILE A 260 -15.52 14.44 4.48
N GLU A 261 -16.21 14.57 5.60
CA GLU A 261 -15.97 15.66 6.55
C GLU A 261 -14.93 15.28 7.61
N LEU A 262 -14.27 16.28 8.21
CA LEU A 262 -13.35 16.03 9.32
C LEU A 262 -14.05 15.32 10.50
N GLY A 263 -15.33 15.61 10.71
CA GLY A 263 -16.18 14.93 11.70
C GLY A 263 -16.29 13.42 11.47
N ASP A 264 -16.38 12.96 10.22
CA ASP A 264 -16.43 11.53 9.89
C ASP A 264 -15.14 10.81 10.31
N LEU A 265 -14.00 11.47 10.09
CA LEU A 265 -12.68 10.94 10.42
C LEU A 265 -12.44 10.87 11.93
N LEU A 266 -12.84 11.91 12.67
CA LEU A 266 -12.81 11.90 14.14
C LEU A 266 -13.76 10.84 14.71
N GLU A 267 -14.93 10.64 14.10
CA GLU A 267 -15.94 9.65 14.52
C GLU A 267 -15.53 8.20 14.21
N LEU A 268 -14.76 7.99 13.12
CA LEU A 268 -14.03 6.75 12.85
C LEU A 268 -12.95 6.49 13.91
N HIS A 269 -12.04 7.46 14.14
CA HIS A 269 -10.98 7.34 15.15
C HIS A 269 -11.54 7.07 16.55
N ARG A 270 -12.62 7.76 16.91
CA ARG A 270 -13.32 7.56 18.19
C ARG A 270 -13.82 6.12 18.38
N ARG A 271 -14.24 5.43 17.32
CA ARG A 271 -14.60 4.00 17.37
C ARG A 271 -13.39 3.09 17.47
N ILE A 272 -12.31 3.39 16.74
CA ILE A 272 -11.08 2.57 16.79
C ILE A 272 -10.54 2.49 18.21
N LEU A 273 -10.55 3.61 18.94
CA LEU A 273 -10.09 3.66 20.34
C LEU A 273 -11.20 3.48 21.40
N SER A 274 -12.48 3.29 21.03
CA SER A 274 -13.61 3.35 21.99
C SER A 274 -13.57 2.30 23.12
N PHE A 275 -12.79 1.24 22.96
CA PHE A 275 -12.60 0.21 24.00
C PHE A 275 -11.14 0.18 24.53
N VAL A 276 -10.26 1.02 24.00
CA VAL A 276 -8.82 1.07 24.34
C VAL A 276 -8.53 2.30 25.20
N ASP A 277 -8.85 3.49 24.68
CA ASP A 277 -8.63 4.78 25.35
C ASP A 277 -9.76 5.73 24.94
N LEU A 278 -10.70 5.98 25.87
CA LEU A 278 -11.82 6.90 25.66
C LEU A 278 -11.47 8.37 25.88
N THR A 279 -10.32 8.68 26.49
CA THR A 279 -9.88 10.06 26.71
C THR A 279 -9.29 10.68 25.44
N GLU A 280 -8.58 9.88 24.64
CA GLU A 280 -7.97 10.31 23.38
C GLU A 280 -8.80 9.93 22.13
N ALA A 281 -9.85 9.11 22.29
CA ALA A 281 -10.75 8.70 21.22
C ALA A 281 -11.41 9.90 20.49
N GLY A 282 -11.04 10.10 19.22
CA GLY A 282 -11.57 11.17 18.37
C GLY A 282 -11.00 12.56 18.67
N ARG A 283 -9.83 12.66 19.32
CA ARG A 283 -9.16 13.91 19.66
C ARG A 283 -7.76 13.97 19.09
N PHE A 284 -7.36 15.15 18.60
CA PHE A 284 -5.98 15.37 18.17
C PHE A 284 -5.02 15.37 19.36
N ARG A 285 -3.79 14.93 19.13
CA ARG A 285 -2.73 15.03 20.13
C ARG A 285 -2.37 16.50 20.40
N GLU A 286 -2.14 16.82 21.67
CA GLU A 286 -1.72 18.15 22.11
C GLU A 286 -0.20 18.30 22.24
N THR A 287 0.55 17.19 22.12
CA THR A 287 2.02 17.18 22.27
C THR A 287 2.72 16.53 21.08
N GLN A 288 4.05 16.73 20.99
CA GLN A 288 4.86 16.17 19.92
C GLN A 288 5.18 14.69 20.15
N VAL A 289 5.17 13.92 19.06
CA VAL A 289 5.52 12.49 19.04
C VAL A 289 6.63 12.21 18.03
N PHE A 290 7.27 11.04 18.13
CA PHE A 290 8.33 10.60 17.22
C PHE A 290 8.00 9.20 16.71
N VAL A 291 8.02 9.00 15.39
CA VAL A 291 7.48 7.80 14.73
C VAL A 291 8.60 7.15 13.91
N ALA A 292 9.42 6.35 14.60
CA ALA A 292 10.67 5.81 14.06
C ALA A 292 11.56 6.91 13.45
N ASP A 293 11.83 6.86 12.15
CA ASP A 293 12.66 7.86 11.45
C ASP A 293 11.89 9.14 11.05
N HIS A 294 10.58 9.21 11.33
CA HIS A 294 9.73 10.36 10.99
C HIS A 294 9.45 11.23 12.22
N THR A 295 9.55 12.55 12.06
CA THR A 295 9.08 13.54 13.02
C THR A 295 7.84 14.22 12.42
N PRO A 296 6.62 13.88 12.88
CA PRO A 296 5.40 14.52 12.41
C PRO A 296 5.36 16.04 12.64
N PRO A 297 4.45 16.76 11.98
CA PRO A 297 4.13 18.16 12.27
C PRO A 297 3.90 18.45 13.75
N ALA A 298 4.18 19.69 14.18
CA ALA A 298 3.92 20.13 15.55
C ALA A 298 2.40 20.10 15.86
N ALA A 299 2.04 19.91 17.13
CA ALA A 299 0.65 19.66 17.54
C ALA A 299 -0.29 20.83 17.19
N GLU A 300 0.22 22.06 17.29
CA GLU A 300 -0.50 23.31 17.09
C GLU A 300 -1.01 23.50 15.65
N ILE A 301 -0.35 22.85 14.67
CA ILE A 301 -0.71 22.94 13.24
C ILE A 301 -1.51 21.73 12.75
N ILE A 302 -1.75 20.71 13.58
CA ILE A 302 -2.56 19.54 13.21
C ILE A 302 -3.97 19.94 12.74
N PRO A 303 -4.73 20.81 13.43
CA PRO A 303 -6.11 21.13 13.01
C PRO A 303 -6.13 21.74 11.59
N GLN A 304 -5.20 22.65 11.29
CA GLN A 304 -5.07 23.23 9.96
C GLN A 304 -4.72 22.18 8.90
N LEU A 305 -3.70 21.35 9.14
CA LEU A 305 -3.28 20.32 8.19
C LEU A 305 -4.36 19.26 7.95
N MET A 306 -5.21 19.01 8.94
CA MET A 306 -6.34 18.10 8.82
C MET A 306 -7.49 18.69 8.01
N GLU A 307 -7.80 19.98 8.17
CA GLU A 307 -8.74 20.69 7.28
C GLU A 307 -8.21 20.79 5.85
N GLU A 308 -6.91 21.06 5.66
CA GLU A 308 -6.26 21.04 4.34
C GLU A 308 -6.33 19.64 3.70
N LEU A 309 -6.17 18.57 4.49
CA LEU A 309 -6.32 17.19 4.01
C LEU A 309 -7.76 16.90 3.57
N MET A 310 -8.77 17.26 4.36
CA MET A 310 -10.18 17.05 4.00
C MET A 310 -10.58 17.91 2.80
N THR A 311 -10.10 19.16 2.73
CA THR A 311 -10.29 20.05 1.57
C THR A 311 -9.71 19.43 0.31
N TRP A 312 -8.49 18.89 0.37
CA TRP A 312 -7.86 18.20 -0.76
C TRP A 312 -8.60 16.90 -1.12
N VAL A 313 -9.02 16.06 -0.16
CA VAL A 313 -9.75 14.81 -0.45
C VAL A 313 -11.04 15.06 -1.24
N ASN A 314 -11.71 16.20 -1.00
CA ASN A 314 -12.95 16.59 -1.65
C ASN A 314 -12.76 17.56 -2.85
N SER A 315 -11.53 17.81 -3.31
CA SER A 315 -11.25 18.74 -4.41
C SER A 315 -11.42 18.12 -5.80
N GLU A 316 -11.61 18.96 -6.82
CA GLU A 316 -11.60 18.53 -8.22
C GLU A 316 -10.25 17.91 -8.61
N GLU A 317 -9.13 18.47 -8.13
CA GLU A 317 -7.77 17.92 -8.32
C GLU A 317 -7.66 16.46 -7.84
N ALA A 318 -8.23 16.14 -6.67
CA ALA A 318 -8.21 14.78 -6.15
C ALA A 318 -9.18 13.84 -6.88
N ALA A 319 -10.23 14.38 -7.50
CA ALA A 319 -11.19 13.63 -8.32
C ALA A 319 -10.69 13.36 -9.76
N GLU A 320 -9.71 14.12 -10.26
CA GLU A 320 -9.02 13.84 -11.53
C GLU A 320 -8.01 12.67 -11.44
N LEU A 321 -7.54 12.36 -10.22
CA LEU A 321 -6.64 11.22 -9.97
C LEU A 321 -7.35 9.88 -10.16
N HIS A 322 -6.58 8.83 -10.45
CA HIS A 322 -7.15 7.48 -10.38
C HIS A 322 -7.53 7.16 -8.92
N PRO A 323 -8.67 6.49 -8.63
CA PRO A 323 -9.14 6.34 -7.24
C PRO A 323 -8.16 5.63 -6.30
N ILE A 324 -7.34 4.70 -6.82
CA ILE A 324 -6.25 4.09 -6.04
C ILE A 324 -5.17 5.11 -5.67
N GLU A 325 -4.83 6.04 -6.56
CA GLU A 325 -3.85 7.11 -6.30
C GLU A 325 -4.40 8.08 -5.26
N GLN A 326 -5.66 8.51 -5.41
CA GLN A 326 -6.35 9.35 -4.43
C GLN A 326 -6.37 8.70 -3.04
N ALA A 327 -6.77 7.42 -2.95
CA ALA A 327 -6.84 6.67 -1.70
C ALA A 327 -5.45 6.45 -1.06
N ALA A 328 -4.43 6.12 -1.86
CA ALA A 328 -3.06 5.95 -1.37
C ALA A 328 -2.44 7.27 -0.89
N LEU A 329 -2.68 8.38 -1.60
CA LEU A 329 -2.22 9.70 -1.19
C LEU A 329 -2.95 10.20 0.07
N ALA A 330 -4.26 9.99 0.19
CA ALA A 330 -5.02 10.31 1.40
C ALA A 330 -4.51 9.52 2.61
N HIS A 331 -4.26 8.22 2.44
CA HIS A 331 -3.66 7.36 3.45
C HIS A 331 -2.29 7.90 3.89
N TRP A 332 -1.37 8.12 2.94
CA TRP A 332 -0.02 8.60 3.24
C TRP A 332 -0.04 9.96 3.94
N LYS A 333 -0.82 10.93 3.44
CA LYS A 333 -0.96 12.26 4.05
C LYS A 333 -1.43 12.16 5.51
N LEU A 334 -2.41 11.31 5.82
CA LEU A 334 -2.88 11.13 7.21
C LEU A 334 -1.78 10.54 8.12
N VAL A 335 -1.08 9.51 7.65
CA VAL A 335 0.03 8.88 8.41
C VAL A 335 1.19 9.86 8.63
N TYR A 336 1.45 10.74 7.65
CA TYR A 336 2.49 11.77 7.70
C TYR A 336 2.16 12.89 8.69
N ILE A 337 0.92 13.40 8.70
CA ILE A 337 0.44 14.39 9.69
C ILE A 337 0.43 13.79 11.10
N HIS A 338 0.08 12.52 11.21
CA HIS A 338 0.02 11.76 12.46
C HIS A 338 -0.83 12.49 13.53
N PRO A 339 -2.12 12.74 13.27
CA PRO A 339 -2.94 13.65 14.09
C PRO A 339 -3.27 13.15 15.51
N PHE A 340 -3.13 11.86 15.79
CA PHE A 340 -3.54 11.22 17.05
C PHE A 340 -2.35 10.62 17.82
N TYR A 341 -2.51 10.29 19.10
CA TYR A 341 -1.48 9.56 19.87
C TYR A 341 -1.35 8.08 19.45
N ASP A 342 -2.48 7.42 19.19
CA ASP A 342 -2.57 6.06 18.64
C ASP A 342 -3.73 6.00 17.61
N GLY A 343 -3.81 4.92 16.84
CA GLY A 343 -4.88 4.66 15.89
C GLY A 343 -4.65 5.28 14.50
N ASN A 344 -3.57 6.04 14.30
CA ASN A 344 -3.26 6.71 13.02
C ASN A 344 -3.26 5.75 11.82
N GLY A 345 -2.52 4.64 11.89
CA GLY A 345 -2.46 3.65 10.81
C GLY A 345 -3.81 2.96 10.54
N ARG A 346 -4.53 2.57 11.60
CA ARG A 346 -5.87 1.97 11.51
C ARG A 346 -6.88 2.94 10.88
N THR A 347 -6.80 4.23 11.22
CA THR A 347 -7.65 5.30 10.66
C THR A 347 -7.30 5.56 9.20
N ALA A 348 -6.02 5.59 8.84
CA ALA A 348 -5.57 5.80 7.46
C ALA A 348 -6.04 4.68 6.51
N ARG A 349 -5.97 3.42 6.96
CA ARG A 349 -6.48 2.27 6.19
C ARG A 349 -8.01 2.30 6.03
N LEU A 350 -8.75 2.81 7.03
CA LEU A 350 -10.19 3.02 6.89
C LEU A 350 -10.54 4.20 5.97
N LEU A 351 -9.80 5.32 6.02
CA LEU A 351 -9.99 6.45 5.09
C LEU A 351 -9.70 6.03 3.64
N MET A 352 -8.62 5.29 3.42
CA MET A 352 -8.28 4.67 2.12
C MET A 352 -9.45 3.81 1.60
N ASN A 353 -9.98 2.92 2.44
CA ASN A 353 -11.08 2.05 2.05
C ASN A 353 -12.41 2.80 1.90
N LEU A 354 -12.66 3.89 2.62
CA LEU A 354 -13.82 4.76 2.38
C LEU A 354 -13.79 5.39 0.99
N ILE A 355 -12.63 5.92 0.57
CA ILE A 355 -12.44 6.51 -0.77
C ILE A 355 -12.65 5.44 -1.85
N LEU A 356 -11.96 4.30 -1.74
CA LEU A 356 -12.09 3.17 -2.66
C LEU A 356 -13.54 2.67 -2.77
N MET A 357 -14.22 2.45 -1.64
CA MET A 357 -15.57 1.86 -1.63
C MET A 357 -16.66 2.82 -2.10
N ARG A 358 -16.47 4.15 -1.99
CA ARG A 358 -17.39 5.14 -2.57
C ARG A 358 -17.40 5.12 -4.11
N VAL A 359 -16.28 4.79 -4.75
CA VAL A 359 -16.18 4.61 -6.21
C VAL A 359 -16.35 3.15 -6.66
N GLY A 360 -16.83 2.27 -5.77
CA GLY A 360 -17.14 0.88 -6.09
C GLY A 360 -15.96 -0.12 -6.08
N PHE A 361 -14.79 0.24 -5.55
CA PHE A 361 -13.76 -0.77 -5.30
C PHE A 361 -14.12 -1.57 -4.04
N PRO A 362 -13.85 -2.89 -3.98
CA PRO A 362 -13.87 -3.60 -2.71
C PRO A 362 -12.81 -3.04 -1.75
N PRO A 363 -12.96 -3.20 -0.42
CA PRO A 363 -11.97 -2.77 0.55
C PRO A 363 -10.63 -3.47 0.28
N ALA A 364 -9.57 -2.69 0.12
CA ALA A 364 -8.23 -3.24 0.01
C ALA A 364 -7.76 -3.74 1.38
N ILE A 365 -7.11 -4.91 1.41
CA ILE A 365 -6.54 -5.50 2.63
C ILE A 365 -5.02 -5.48 2.51
N ILE A 366 -4.38 -4.60 3.27
CA ILE A 366 -2.92 -4.68 3.51
C ILE A 366 -2.71 -5.83 4.48
N ARG A 367 -1.95 -6.87 4.11
CA ARG A 367 -1.75 -8.03 4.99
C ARG A 367 -0.60 -7.78 5.96
N LYS A 368 -0.51 -8.61 7.01
CA LYS A 368 0.52 -8.46 8.06
C LYS A 368 1.88 -8.95 7.58
N GLU A 369 1.88 -9.85 6.60
CA GLU A 369 3.04 -10.43 5.93
C GLU A 369 3.84 -9.33 5.21
N ASP A 370 3.15 -8.32 4.67
CA ASP A 370 3.73 -7.22 3.90
C ASP A 370 4.12 -6.02 4.76
N ARG A 371 4.01 -6.14 6.10
CA ARG A 371 4.27 -5.06 7.07
C ARG A 371 5.61 -4.37 6.82
N HIS A 372 6.66 -5.11 6.44
CA HIS A 372 7.95 -4.52 6.07
C HIS A 372 7.84 -3.62 4.84
N LEU A 373 7.27 -4.13 3.75
CA LEU A 373 7.13 -3.43 2.47
C LEU A 373 6.21 -2.20 2.60
N TYR A 374 5.15 -2.30 3.41
CA TYR A 374 4.27 -1.19 3.77
C TYR A 374 5.04 -0.04 4.44
N TYR A 375 5.86 -0.30 5.46
CA TYR A 375 6.66 0.75 6.10
C TYR A 375 7.82 1.24 5.22
N GLU A 376 8.44 0.37 4.39
CA GLU A 376 9.48 0.76 3.44
C GLU A 376 8.97 1.72 2.36
N THR A 377 7.77 1.47 1.83
CA THR A 377 7.14 2.34 0.84
C THR A 377 6.63 3.64 1.45
N LEU A 378 6.12 3.64 2.67
CA LEU A 378 5.83 4.88 3.42
C LEU A 378 7.09 5.70 3.71
N LYS A 379 8.20 5.06 4.11
CA LYS A 379 9.50 5.75 4.28
C LYS A 379 9.98 6.36 2.96
N THR A 380 9.77 5.67 1.84
CA THR A 380 10.10 6.19 0.49
C THR A 380 9.20 7.37 0.10
N ALA A 381 7.92 7.34 0.48
CA ALA A 381 7.01 8.47 0.29
C ALA A 381 7.43 9.70 1.11
N ASN A 382 7.87 9.51 2.37
CA ASN A 382 8.33 10.60 3.24
C ASN A 382 9.59 11.32 2.74
N ILE A 383 10.48 10.64 2.00
CA ILE A 383 11.66 11.28 1.37
C ILE A 383 11.35 11.95 0.03
N GLY A 384 10.12 11.82 -0.49
CA GLY A 384 9.64 12.57 -1.65
C GLY A 384 9.17 11.74 -2.85
N ASP A 385 9.22 10.40 -2.81
CA ASP A 385 8.67 9.55 -3.88
C ASP A 385 7.52 8.67 -3.38
N VAL A 386 6.29 9.14 -3.66
CA VAL A 386 5.03 8.46 -3.31
C VAL A 386 4.69 7.28 -4.24
N ARG A 387 5.33 7.17 -5.41
CA ARG A 387 4.93 6.19 -6.45
C ARG A 387 5.12 4.73 -5.99
N PRO A 388 6.18 4.34 -5.26
CA PRO A 388 6.28 3.01 -4.65
C PRO A 388 5.11 2.68 -3.70
N PHE A 389 4.57 3.65 -2.97
CA PHE A 389 3.40 3.43 -2.10
C PHE A 389 2.12 3.26 -2.93
N ILE A 390 1.91 4.09 -3.96
CA ILE A 390 0.79 3.93 -4.90
C ILE A 390 0.84 2.54 -5.57
N ARG A 391 2.02 2.11 -6.04
CA ARG A 391 2.25 0.78 -6.65
C ARG A 391 2.02 -0.37 -5.66
N PHE A 392 2.32 -0.17 -4.37
CA PHE A 392 2.06 -1.14 -3.32
C PHE A 392 0.56 -1.33 -3.04
N ILE A 393 -0.23 -0.25 -3.06
CA ILE A 393 -1.69 -0.33 -2.91
C ILE A 393 -2.36 -0.93 -4.17
N SER A 394 -1.86 -0.61 -5.38
CA SER A 394 -2.45 -1.09 -6.63
C SER A 394 -2.11 -2.56 -6.96
N GLU A 395 -0.82 -2.91 -7.03
CA GLU A 395 -0.37 -4.08 -7.81
C GLU A 395 0.72 -4.92 -7.10
N PHE A 396 1.74 -4.31 -6.49
CA PHE A 396 3.07 -4.95 -6.42
C PHE A 396 3.16 -6.26 -5.61
N SER A 397 2.14 -6.57 -4.78
CA SER A 397 1.73 -7.98 -4.58
C SER A 397 0.32 -8.17 -4.00
N ASP A 398 -0.26 -7.20 -3.25
CA ASP A 398 -1.21 -7.57 -2.16
C ASP A 398 -2.63 -7.02 -2.13
N CYS A 399 -2.85 -5.71 -2.32
CA CYS A 399 -3.97 -5.07 -1.63
C CYS A 399 -5.28 -5.01 -2.44
N ALA A 400 -5.36 -4.18 -3.49
CA ALA A 400 -6.59 -3.98 -4.26
C ALA A 400 -6.80 -5.08 -5.32
N GLU A 401 -5.81 -5.30 -6.19
CA GLU A 401 -5.89 -6.29 -7.27
C GLU A 401 -6.12 -7.71 -6.75
N ARG A 402 -5.42 -8.11 -5.69
CA ARG A 402 -5.55 -9.48 -5.18
C ARG A 402 -6.86 -9.73 -4.45
N THR A 403 -7.36 -8.72 -3.72
CA THR A 403 -8.71 -8.76 -3.15
C THR A 403 -9.76 -8.98 -4.24
N LEU A 404 -9.64 -8.29 -5.38
CA LEU A 404 -10.49 -8.53 -6.57
C LEU A 404 -10.32 -9.94 -7.13
N ASP A 405 -9.10 -10.46 -7.22
CA ASP A 405 -8.85 -11.82 -7.69
C ASP A 405 -9.47 -12.89 -6.77
N ASP A 406 -9.41 -12.73 -5.45
CA ASP A 406 -10.05 -13.63 -4.49
C ASP A 406 -11.59 -13.65 -4.65
N TYR A 407 -12.20 -12.47 -4.85
CA TYR A 407 -13.63 -12.37 -5.16
C TYR A 407 -13.99 -13.02 -6.51
N LEU A 408 -13.21 -12.76 -7.56
CA LEU A 408 -13.44 -13.33 -8.90
C LEU A 408 -13.22 -14.84 -8.91
N LEU A 409 -12.20 -15.34 -8.21
CA LEU A 409 -11.88 -16.76 -8.09
C LEU A 409 -13.00 -17.51 -7.36
N ALA A 410 -13.56 -16.96 -6.28
CA ALA A 410 -14.69 -17.56 -5.59
C ALA A 410 -16.01 -17.49 -6.37
N ALA A 411 -16.18 -16.45 -7.20
CA ALA A 411 -17.38 -16.28 -8.02
C ALA A 411 -17.43 -17.24 -9.22
N TYR A 412 -16.30 -17.47 -9.89
CA TYR A 412 -16.22 -18.21 -11.16
C TYR A 412 -15.48 -19.57 -11.06
N GLY A 413 -14.68 -19.80 -10.02
CA GLY A 413 -13.87 -21.01 -9.82
C GLY A 413 -12.60 -21.05 -10.68
N SER A 414 -11.59 -21.79 -10.22
CA SER A 414 -10.25 -21.82 -10.85
C SER A 414 -10.24 -22.20 -12.34
N SER A 415 -11.14 -23.09 -12.75
CA SER A 415 -11.25 -23.57 -14.14
C SER A 415 -11.77 -22.49 -15.11
N ALA A 416 -12.59 -21.54 -14.64
CA ALA A 416 -13.12 -20.48 -15.49
C ALA A 416 -12.10 -19.35 -15.71
N VAL A 417 -11.28 -19.04 -14.69
CA VAL A 417 -10.24 -17.99 -14.78
C VAL A 417 -9.20 -18.34 -15.84
N GLU A 418 -8.72 -19.59 -15.90
CA GLU A 418 -7.76 -20.02 -16.95
C GLU A 418 -8.35 -19.96 -18.37
N VAL A 419 -9.65 -20.22 -18.54
CA VAL A 419 -10.34 -20.15 -19.84
C VAL A 419 -10.57 -18.69 -20.28
N LEU A 420 -10.91 -17.80 -19.35
CA LEU A 420 -11.18 -16.37 -19.63
C LEU A 420 -9.89 -15.55 -19.83
N VAL A 421 -8.78 -15.94 -19.22
CA VAL A 421 -7.45 -15.38 -19.53
C VAL A 421 -7.00 -15.69 -20.96
N GLN A 422 -7.51 -16.79 -21.57
CA GLN A 422 -7.09 -17.23 -22.90
C GLN A 422 -7.94 -16.70 -24.07
N ARG A 423 -9.05 -15.98 -23.84
CA ARG A 423 -9.89 -15.40 -24.91
C ARG A 423 -10.11 -13.88 -24.76
N PRO A 424 -9.20 -13.04 -25.27
CA PRO A 424 -9.36 -11.58 -25.21
C PRO A 424 -10.33 -10.97 -26.23
N SER A 425 -10.80 -11.74 -27.24
CA SER A 425 -11.21 -11.18 -28.54
C SER A 425 -12.61 -11.53 -29.05
N GLU A 426 -13.46 -12.23 -28.29
CA GLU A 426 -14.82 -12.61 -28.73
C GLU A 426 -15.89 -12.34 -27.66
N ILE A 427 -16.11 -11.07 -27.33
CA ILE A 427 -17.40 -10.59 -26.83
C ILE A 427 -17.78 -9.37 -27.68
N SER A 428 -18.66 -9.59 -28.65
CA SER A 428 -19.21 -8.52 -29.48
C SER A 428 -20.11 -7.63 -28.64
N LEU A 429 -19.63 -6.44 -28.30
CA LEU A 429 -20.48 -5.39 -27.71
C LEU A 429 -21.58 -5.02 -28.71
N PRO A 430 -22.86 -4.89 -28.28
CA PRO A 430 -23.89 -4.33 -29.15
C PRO A 430 -23.54 -2.87 -29.47
N THR A 431 -23.53 -2.52 -30.76
CA THR A 431 -23.17 -1.18 -31.25
C THR A 431 -24.12 -0.10 -30.73
N PRO A 432 -23.63 0.95 -30.04
CA PRO A 432 -24.44 2.10 -29.72
C PRO A 432 -24.57 3.02 -30.94
N THR A 433 -25.79 3.19 -31.44
CA THR A 433 -26.09 4.18 -32.47
C THR A 433 -25.91 5.59 -31.89
N SER A 434 -24.99 6.36 -32.49
CA SER A 434 -24.74 7.81 -32.33
C SER A 434 -25.17 8.51 -31.03
N LEU A 435 -24.20 9.02 -30.25
CA LEU A 435 -24.23 10.37 -29.65
C LEU A 435 -22.92 10.68 -28.88
N SER A 436 -22.17 11.70 -29.34
CA SER A 436 -21.16 12.51 -28.60
C SER A 436 -19.91 11.82 -27.99
N PRO A 437 -18.79 12.57 -27.80
CA PRO A 437 -17.55 12.04 -27.23
C PRO A 437 -17.65 11.75 -25.73
N ILE A 438 -16.89 10.74 -25.29
CA ILE A 438 -16.88 10.19 -23.92
C ILE A 438 -16.07 11.11 -22.98
N PRO A 439 -16.62 11.57 -21.84
CA PRO A 439 -15.87 12.27 -20.79
C PRO A 439 -14.98 11.31 -19.96
N PRO A 440 -13.95 11.81 -19.26
CA PRO A 440 -13.10 10.99 -18.41
C PRO A 440 -13.83 10.49 -17.15
N ALA A 441 -13.22 9.48 -16.51
CA ALA A 441 -13.73 8.68 -15.39
C ALA A 441 -14.94 7.78 -15.71
N ILE A 442 -14.75 6.46 -15.58
CA ILE A 442 -15.86 5.52 -15.50
C ILE A 442 -16.47 5.66 -14.10
N GLN A 443 -17.50 6.50 -13.98
CA GLN A 443 -18.30 6.61 -12.75
C GLN A 443 -19.15 5.34 -12.58
N PHE A 444 -18.54 4.27 -12.08
CA PHE A 444 -19.28 3.17 -11.48
C PHE A 444 -19.88 3.64 -10.16
N THR A 445 -21.12 4.15 -10.20
CA THR A 445 -21.90 4.34 -8.98
C THR A 445 -22.21 2.97 -8.37
N PRO A 446 -21.74 2.66 -7.15
CA PRO A 446 -22.05 1.37 -6.54
C PRO A 446 -23.57 1.27 -6.31
N PRO A 447 -24.20 0.11 -6.54
CA PRO A 447 -25.58 -0.09 -6.10
C PRO A 447 -25.66 0.10 -4.58
N SER A 448 -26.74 0.71 -4.10
CA SER A 448 -26.93 1.17 -2.71
C SER A 448 -26.86 0.10 -1.61
N ASN A 449 -26.61 -1.17 -1.98
CA ASN A 449 -26.59 -2.35 -1.12
C ASN A 449 -25.19 -2.99 -1.02
N PHE A 450 -24.11 -2.32 -1.46
CA PHE A 450 -22.75 -2.86 -1.30
C PHE A 450 -22.24 -2.73 0.14
N LEU A 451 -22.75 -3.61 1.01
CA LEU A 451 -22.36 -3.73 2.42
C LEU A 451 -21.45 -4.96 2.59
N LEU A 452 -20.26 -4.76 3.15
CA LEU A 452 -19.34 -5.88 3.51
C LEU A 452 -19.49 -6.31 4.96
N ALA A 453 -19.84 -5.38 5.84
CA ALA A 453 -20.35 -5.73 7.15
C ALA A 453 -21.72 -6.44 6.97
N PRO A 454 -21.95 -7.60 7.62
CA PRO A 454 -23.24 -8.28 7.51
C PRO A 454 -24.36 -7.39 8.06
N GLU A 455 -25.47 -7.28 7.31
CA GLU A 455 -26.59 -6.35 7.62
C GLU A 455 -27.20 -6.57 9.01
N LYS A 456 -27.15 -7.81 9.49
CA LYS A 456 -27.39 -8.18 10.87
C LYS A 456 -26.08 -8.66 11.49
N PRO A 457 -25.82 -8.40 12.78
CA PRO A 457 -24.69 -9.02 13.45
C PRO A 457 -24.84 -10.55 13.42
N VAL A 458 -23.74 -11.29 13.16
CA VAL A 458 -23.75 -12.76 13.03
C VAL A 458 -24.37 -13.46 14.25
N TRP A 459 -24.29 -12.84 15.44
CA TRP A 459 -24.90 -13.32 16.67
C TRP A 459 -26.42 -13.09 16.80
N SER A 460 -27.10 -12.34 15.91
CA SER A 460 -28.57 -12.20 15.97
C SER A 460 -29.30 -13.50 15.67
N ASP A 461 -28.63 -14.44 14.98
CA ASP A 461 -29.14 -15.77 14.67
C ASP A 461 -28.58 -16.84 15.64
N LEU A 462 -27.75 -16.46 16.62
CA LEU A 462 -27.36 -17.35 17.72
C LEU A 462 -28.47 -17.44 18.76
N PRO A 463 -28.79 -18.64 19.29
CA PRO A 463 -29.70 -18.76 20.41
C PRO A 463 -29.12 -18.01 21.63
N PRO A 464 -29.96 -17.38 22.47
CA PRO A 464 -29.49 -16.69 23.66
C PRO A 464 -28.69 -17.65 24.56
N PRO A 465 -27.64 -17.18 25.25
CA PRO A 465 -26.88 -18.03 26.14
C PRO A 465 -27.82 -18.66 27.16
N LEU A 466 -27.71 -19.99 27.32
CA LEU A 466 -28.50 -20.73 28.30
C LEU A 466 -28.40 -20.02 29.65
N PRO A 467 -29.54 -19.75 30.34
CA PRO A 467 -29.52 -19.01 31.59
C PRO A 467 -28.55 -19.71 32.55
N SER A 468 -27.64 -18.93 33.12
CA SER A 468 -26.64 -19.43 34.05
C SER A 468 -27.34 -20.22 35.14
N LYS A 469 -27.04 -21.52 35.24
CA LYS A 469 -27.49 -22.33 36.37
C LYS A 469 -26.98 -21.62 37.62
N THR A 470 -27.91 -21.12 38.42
CA THR A 470 -27.62 -20.53 39.71
C THR A 470 -26.81 -21.55 40.51
N PHE A 471 -25.54 -21.25 40.72
CA PHE A 471 -24.72 -21.99 41.67
C PHE A 471 -25.37 -21.78 43.04
N ARG A 472 -26.10 -22.79 43.51
CA ARG A 472 -26.56 -22.81 44.90
C ARG A 472 -25.34 -22.78 45.79
N GLU A 473 -25.31 -21.83 46.72
CA GLU A 473 -24.33 -21.81 47.79
C GLU A 473 -24.41 -23.13 48.57
N THR A 474 -23.40 -23.99 48.42
CA THR A 474 -23.19 -25.15 49.28
C THR A 474 -22.11 -24.80 50.29
N SER A 475 -22.55 -24.67 51.54
CA SER A 475 -21.75 -24.28 52.69
C SER A 475 -20.68 -25.31 53.08
N PHE A 476 -19.44 -25.02 52.74
CA PHE A 476 -18.20 -25.51 53.38
C PHE A 476 -17.21 -24.34 53.32
N GLY A 477 -16.34 -24.06 54.29
CA GLY A 477 -16.03 -24.66 55.59
C GLY A 477 -14.85 -23.86 56.15
N LYS A 478 -14.73 -23.69 57.48
CA LYS A 478 -13.75 -22.74 58.06
C LYS A 478 -12.30 -23.11 57.75
N GLY A 479 -11.50 -22.11 57.35
CA GLY A 479 -10.07 -22.02 57.67
C GLY A 479 -9.07 -22.25 56.52
N ALA A 480 -8.52 -21.16 56.00
CA ALA A 480 -7.14 -21.03 55.50
C ALA A 480 -6.82 -19.54 55.32
N ASP A 481 -5.61 -19.11 55.67
CA ASP A 481 -5.23 -17.69 55.72
C ASP A 481 -5.02 -17.06 54.33
N LEU A 482 -5.39 -15.78 54.21
CA LEU A 482 -5.03 -14.91 53.08
C LEU A 482 -3.91 -13.96 53.53
N PRO A 483 -2.77 -13.89 52.82
CA PRO A 483 -1.79 -12.83 53.04
C PRO A 483 -2.27 -11.52 52.38
N GLU A 484 -2.23 -10.42 53.14
CA GLU A 484 -2.41 -9.08 52.61
C GLU A 484 -1.32 -8.74 51.57
N ILE A 485 -1.71 -8.18 50.42
CA ILE A 485 -0.78 -7.48 49.53
C ILE A 485 -1.16 -6.00 49.53
N ILE A 486 -0.20 -5.22 50.01
CA ILE A 486 -0.29 -3.78 50.25
C ILE A 486 -0.26 -3.02 48.91
N TYR A 487 -1.17 -2.06 48.74
CA TYR A 487 -1.01 -1.01 47.73
C TYR A 487 0.00 0.03 48.23
N SER A 488 0.97 0.39 47.38
CA SER A 488 1.85 1.54 47.61
C SER A 488 2.09 2.31 46.30
N ASN A 489 1.47 3.49 46.25
CA ASN A 489 1.75 4.70 45.43
C ASN A 489 2.53 4.54 44.12
#